data_AF-A0AB73H1C1-F1
#
_entry.id   AF-A0AB73H1C1-F1
#
_cell.length_a   1.000
_cell.length_b   1.000
_cell.length_c   1.000
_cell.angle_alpha   90.00
_cell.angle_beta   90.00
_cell.angle_gamma   90.00
#
_symmetry.space_group_name_H-M   'P 1'
#
loop_
_entity.id
_entity.type
_entity.pdbx_description
1 polymer ?
#
loop_
_entity_poly.entity_id
_entity_poly.type
_entity_poly.pdbx_seq_one_letter_code
_entity_poly.pdbx_strand_id
1 'polypeptide(L)'
;MENIEATQKLCWDRAFYAFGSSRVFARRANQLRSRRTWLVFLGIAIPLVVGGVVLSFSVNASALKWLIALASILSLIQLALSAWALVARWDERYESSVESTQNNYELFSRYETLARNPPKDFLERFETLEERNRAQERADTKTDLSHYERRYAMRHALIQFRRVCVSCKTQPKSLTEVSHCDLCGNLESKAWIMLRR
;
A
#
# COMPACT_ATOMS: atom_id res chain seq x y z
N MET A 1 -35.25 18.42 4.26
CA MET A 1 -34.11 18.44 5.21
C MET A 1 -33.69 17.02 5.58
N GLU A 2 -34.63 16.11 5.87
CA GLU A 2 -34.37 14.68 6.19
C GLU A 2 -33.47 13.94 5.16
N ASN A 3 -33.60 14.24 3.87
CA ASN A 3 -32.76 13.66 2.81
C ASN A 3 -31.28 14.14 2.86
N ILE A 4 -31.02 15.37 3.34
CA ILE A 4 -29.67 15.93 3.38
C ILE A 4 -28.87 15.31 4.52
N GLU A 5 -29.45 15.17 5.70
CA GLU A 5 -28.76 14.57 6.86
C GLU A 5 -28.42 13.08 6.61
N ALA A 6 -29.35 12.32 6.02
CA ALA A 6 -29.11 10.93 5.64
C ALA A 6 -27.95 10.82 4.64
N THR A 7 -27.96 11.66 3.60
CA THR A 7 -26.90 11.69 2.59
C THR A 7 -25.57 12.21 3.15
N GLN A 8 -25.59 13.10 4.13
CA GLN A 8 -24.39 13.56 4.84
C GLN A 8 -23.75 12.43 5.64
N LYS A 9 -24.55 11.59 6.30
CA LYS A 9 -24.07 10.37 6.97
C LYS A 9 -23.45 9.40 5.97
N LEU A 10 -24.08 9.21 4.81
CA LEU A 10 -23.52 8.40 3.73
C LEU A 10 -22.18 8.95 3.25
N CYS A 11 -22.03 10.28 3.08
CA CYS A 11 -20.74 10.89 2.74
C CYS A 11 -19.65 10.53 3.75
N TRP A 12 -19.96 10.61 5.06
CA TRP A 12 -19.02 10.22 6.10
C TRP A 12 -18.64 8.73 6.04
N ASP A 13 -19.58 7.85 5.71
CA ASP A 13 -19.31 6.43 5.55
C ASP A 13 -18.48 6.14 4.29
N ARG A 14 -18.76 6.82 3.17
CA ARG A 14 -17.93 6.76 1.96
C ARG A 14 -16.51 7.25 2.20
N ALA A 15 -16.36 8.37 2.90
CA ALA A 15 -15.06 8.89 3.31
C ALA A 15 -14.28 7.87 4.18
N PHE A 16 -14.98 7.20 5.09
CA PHE A 16 -14.40 6.16 5.96
C PHE A 16 -13.82 5.00 5.15
N TYR A 17 -14.59 4.44 4.22
CA TYR A 17 -14.13 3.31 3.40
C TYR A 17 -13.04 3.72 2.42
N ALA A 18 -13.20 4.85 1.72
CA ALA A 18 -12.20 5.37 0.79
C ALA A 18 -10.85 5.61 1.48
N PHE A 19 -10.84 6.17 2.70
CA PHE A 19 -9.62 6.31 3.48
C PHE A 19 -8.99 4.96 3.79
N GLY A 20 -9.77 3.97 4.24
CA GLY A 20 -9.28 2.62 4.51
C GLY A 20 -8.62 1.98 3.28
N SER A 21 -9.28 2.04 2.13
CA SER A 21 -8.77 1.54 0.85
C SER A 21 -7.45 2.23 0.45
N SER A 22 -7.38 3.57 0.57
CA SER A 22 -6.16 4.32 0.25
C SER A 22 -4.95 3.82 1.04
N ARG A 23 -5.13 3.41 2.31
CA ARG A 23 -4.03 2.91 3.15
C ARG A 23 -3.56 1.53 2.73
N VAL A 24 -4.46 0.66 2.29
CA VAL A 24 -4.08 -0.66 1.76
C VAL A 24 -3.22 -0.50 0.51
N PHE A 25 -3.68 0.29 -0.46
CA PHE A 25 -2.95 0.50 -1.70
C PHE A 25 -1.63 1.25 -1.46
N ALA A 26 -1.58 2.20 -0.53
CA ALA A 26 -0.35 2.89 -0.17
C ALA A 26 0.70 1.90 0.37
N ARG A 27 0.26 0.94 1.18
CA ARG A 27 1.13 -0.12 1.69
C ARG A 27 1.63 -1.03 0.57
N ARG A 28 0.76 -1.46 -0.35
CA ARG A 28 1.15 -2.27 -1.51
C ARG A 28 2.19 -1.56 -2.36
N ALA A 29 1.95 -0.28 -2.67
CA ALA A 29 2.87 0.57 -3.40
C ALA A 29 4.24 0.65 -2.70
N ASN A 30 4.27 0.88 -1.39
CA ASN A 30 5.54 0.95 -0.63
C ASN A 30 6.31 -0.37 -0.62
N GLN A 31 5.63 -1.51 -0.50
CA GLN A 31 6.28 -2.82 -0.56
C GLN A 31 6.89 -3.08 -1.93
N LEU A 32 6.14 -2.80 -3.01
CA LEU A 32 6.63 -2.97 -4.37
C LEU A 32 7.77 -1.98 -4.67
N ARG A 33 7.67 -0.74 -4.21
CA ARG A 33 8.74 0.26 -4.32
C ARG A 33 10.04 -0.26 -3.71
N SER A 34 10.00 -0.72 -2.45
CA SER A 34 11.19 -1.22 -1.76
C SER A 34 11.82 -2.42 -2.49
N ARG A 35 10.99 -3.40 -2.89
CA ARG A 35 11.47 -4.57 -3.65
C ARG A 35 12.14 -4.18 -4.98
N ARG A 36 11.52 -3.27 -5.73
CA ARG A 36 12.07 -2.75 -7.00
C ARG A 36 13.38 -1.98 -6.77
N THR A 37 13.43 -1.12 -5.76
CA THR A 37 14.64 -0.36 -5.41
C THR A 37 15.80 -1.29 -5.08
N TRP A 38 15.58 -2.33 -4.27
CA TRP A 38 16.61 -3.32 -3.98
C TRP A 38 17.06 -4.11 -5.20
N LEU A 39 16.12 -4.50 -6.07
CA LEU A 39 16.42 -5.23 -7.30
C LEU A 39 17.32 -4.42 -8.25
N VAL A 40 16.98 -3.15 -8.46
CA VAL A 40 17.78 -2.22 -9.28
C VAL A 40 19.13 -1.94 -8.63
N PHE A 41 19.14 -1.68 -7.31
CA PHE A 41 20.37 -1.45 -6.56
C PHE A 41 21.34 -2.62 -6.68
N LEU A 42 20.88 -3.86 -6.50
CA LEU A 42 21.73 -5.05 -6.63
C LEU A 42 22.27 -5.22 -8.05
N GLY A 43 21.44 -4.96 -9.07
CA GLY A 43 21.84 -5.03 -10.48
C GLY A 43 22.97 -4.06 -10.85
N ILE A 44 23.06 -2.92 -10.16
CA ILE A 44 24.10 -1.90 -10.38
C ILE A 44 25.29 -2.10 -9.43
N ALA A 45 25.03 -2.38 -8.16
CA ALA A 45 26.06 -2.47 -7.12
C ALA A 45 27.02 -3.64 -7.35
N ILE A 46 26.52 -4.81 -7.76
CA ILE A 46 27.37 -5.99 -7.95
C ILE A 46 28.43 -5.73 -9.04
N PRO A 47 28.08 -5.29 -10.28
CA PRO A 47 29.08 -4.95 -11.29
C PRO A 47 30.04 -3.84 -10.85
N LEU A 48 29.55 -2.79 -10.19
CA LEU A 48 30.39 -1.67 -9.74
C LEU A 48 31.45 -2.11 -8.71
N VAL A 49 31.06 -2.95 -7.74
CA VAL A 49 31.99 -3.46 -6.73
C VAL A 49 33.04 -4.36 -7.38
N VAL A 50 32.62 -5.29 -8.24
CA VAL A 50 33.56 -6.18 -8.95
C VAL A 50 34.52 -5.36 -9.81
N GLY A 51 34.01 -4.43 -10.62
CA GLY A 51 34.82 -3.57 -11.48
C GLY A 51 35.78 -2.71 -10.68
N GLY A 52 35.31 -2.08 -9.59
CA GLY A 52 36.15 -1.26 -8.71
C GLY A 52 37.29 -2.05 -8.06
N VAL A 53 37.03 -3.28 -7.60
CA VAL A 53 38.06 -4.15 -7.02
C VAL A 53 39.10 -4.56 -8.07
N VAL A 54 38.66 -4.99 -9.26
CA VAL A 54 39.56 -5.37 -10.36
C VAL A 54 40.49 -4.21 -10.74
N LEU A 55 39.95 -2.99 -10.83
CA LEU A 55 40.72 -1.79 -11.16
C LEU A 55 41.70 -1.39 -10.04
N SER A 56 41.34 -1.61 -8.77
CA SER A 56 42.14 -1.13 -7.63
C SER A 56 43.28 -2.09 -7.24
N PHE A 57 43.06 -3.41 -7.33
CA PHE A 57 43.98 -4.41 -6.75
C PHE A 57 44.68 -5.30 -7.78
N SER A 58 44.44 -5.10 -9.07
CA SER A 58 44.95 -5.94 -10.17
C SER A 58 44.44 -7.40 -10.14
N VAL A 59 44.51 -8.07 -11.29
CA VAL A 59 43.83 -9.37 -11.55
C VAL A 59 44.49 -10.54 -10.82
N ASN A 60 45.71 -10.36 -10.33
CA ASN A 60 46.55 -11.45 -9.80
C ASN A 60 46.33 -11.78 -8.32
N ALA A 61 45.42 -11.09 -7.63
CA ALA A 61 45.11 -11.40 -6.23
C ALA A 61 44.32 -12.71 -6.13
N SER A 62 44.78 -13.66 -5.30
CA SER A 62 44.07 -14.92 -5.00
C SER A 62 42.67 -14.70 -4.42
N ALA A 63 42.43 -13.55 -3.76
CA ALA A 63 41.11 -13.11 -3.30
C ALA A 63 40.12 -12.80 -4.44
N LEU A 64 40.60 -12.44 -5.64
CA LEU A 64 39.74 -12.06 -6.76
C LEU A 64 38.93 -13.24 -7.29
N LYS A 65 39.49 -14.45 -7.29
CA LYS A 65 38.78 -15.67 -7.74
C LYS A 65 37.53 -15.93 -6.90
N TRP A 66 37.65 -15.79 -5.58
CA TRP A 66 36.53 -15.96 -4.65
C TRP A 66 35.46 -14.87 -4.81
N LEU A 67 35.90 -13.62 -5.00
CA LEU A 67 34.99 -12.50 -5.24
C LEU A 67 34.20 -12.66 -6.54
N ILE A 68 34.86 -13.08 -7.62
CA ILE A 68 34.19 -13.36 -8.90
C ILE A 68 33.19 -14.51 -8.75
N ALA A 69 33.55 -15.60 -8.06
CA ALA A 69 32.64 -16.71 -7.84
C ALA A 69 31.37 -16.27 -7.07
N LEU A 70 31.54 -15.49 -6.00
CA LEU A 70 30.42 -14.94 -5.24
C LEU A 70 29.56 -13.98 -6.08
N ALA A 71 30.19 -13.07 -6.81
CA ALA A 71 29.50 -12.12 -7.67
C ALA A 71 28.71 -12.81 -8.79
N SER A 72 29.25 -13.90 -9.36
CA SER A 72 28.55 -14.71 -10.36
C SER A 72 27.29 -15.35 -9.80
N ILE A 73 27.36 -15.94 -8.61
CA ILE A 73 26.19 -16.54 -7.94
C ILE A 73 25.14 -15.46 -7.64
N LEU A 74 25.56 -14.32 -7.07
CA LEU A 74 24.64 -13.22 -6.76
C LEU A 74 24.00 -12.63 -8.02
N SER A 75 24.75 -12.53 -9.12
CA SER A 75 24.24 -12.04 -10.41
C SER A 75 23.21 -13.00 -11.01
N LEU A 76 23.42 -14.31 -10.92
CA LEU A 76 22.44 -15.30 -11.37
C LEU A 76 21.13 -15.22 -10.56
N ILE A 77 21.23 -15.06 -9.23
CA ILE A 77 20.07 -14.86 -8.37
C ILE A 77 19.35 -13.55 -8.73
N GLN A 78 20.09 -12.47 -8.94
CA GLN A 78 19.55 -11.15 -9.31
C GLN A 78 18.84 -11.20 -10.67
N LEU A 79 19.39 -11.91 -11.66
CA LEU A 79 18.77 -12.11 -12.97
C LEU A 79 17.46 -12.91 -12.85
N ALA A 80 17.46 -13.98 -12.06
CA ALA A 80 16.25 -14.76 -11.80
C ALA A 80 15.16 -13.90 -11.14
N LEU A 81 15.52 -13.08 -10.15
CA LEU A 81 14.59 -12.15 -9.51
C LEU A 81 14.09 -11.06 -10.47
N SER A 82 14.93 -10.58 -11.39
CA SER A 82 14.56 -9.61 -12.42
C SER A 82 13.53 -10.19 -13.39
N ALA A 83 13.77 -11.41 -13.88
CA ALA A 83 12.82 -12.13 -14.72
C ALA A 83 11.50 -12.37 -13.98
N TRP A 84 11.57 -12.76 -12.71
CA TRP A 84 10.36 -12.94 -11.89
C TRP A 84 9.58 -11.64 -11.70
N ALA A 85 10.26 -10.52 -11.43
CA ALA A 85 9.61 -9.22 -11.27
C ALA A 85 8.85 -8.79 -12.53
N LEU A 86 9.41 -9.09 -13.71
CA LEU A 86 8.77 -8.86 -15.00
C LEU A 86 7.53 -9.76 -15.19
N VAL A 87 7.66 -11.07 -15.00
CA VAL A 87 6.53 -12.02 -15.12
C VAL A 87 5.41 -11.70 -14.13
N ALA A 88 5.77 -11.33 -12.90
CA ALA A 88 4.83 -10.94 -11.86
C ALA A 88 4.31 -9.50 -12.02
N ARG A 89 4.74 -8.75 -13.05
CA ARG A 89 4.27 -7.41 -13.40
C ARG A 89 4.37 -6.43 -12.24
N TRP A 90 5.53 -6.42 -11.57
CA TRP A 90 5.75 -5.58 -10.37
C TRP A 90 5.62 -4.09 -10.65
N ASP A 91 6.02 -3.65 -11.85
CA ASP A 91 5.94 -2.26 -12.27
C ASP A 91 4.48 -1.82 -12.42
N GLU A 92 3.66 -2.56 -13.17
CA GLU A 92 2.25 -2.19 -13.38
C GLU A 92 1.42 -2.34 -12.08
N ARG A 93 1.72 -3.34 -11.25
CA ARG A 93 1.08 -3.46 -9.93
C ARG A 93 1.44 -2.30 -9.01
N TYR A 94 2.66 -1.79 -9.12
CA TYR A 94 3.10 -0.61 -8.36
C TYR A 94 2.33 0.63 -8.83
N GLU A 95 2.31 0.88 -10.13
CA GLU A 95 1.59 2.03 -10.71
C GLU A 95 0.10 1.99 -10.38
N SER A 96 -0.54 0.85 -10.59
CA SER A 96 -1.94 0.64 -10.23
C SER A 96 -2.18 0.87 -8.73
N SER A 97 -1.28 0.44 -7.85
CA SER A 97 -1.40 0.69 -6.42
C SER A 97 -1.22 2.18 -6.07
N VAL A 98 -0.33 2.89 -6.77
CA VAL A 98 -0.15 4.35 -6.58
C VAL A 98 -1.40 5.10 -7.02
N GLU A 99 -1.94 4.78 -8.19
CA GLU A 99 -3.16 5.37 -8.72
C GLU A 99 -4.36 5.13 -7.79
N SER A 100 -4.60 3.88 -7.39
CA SER A 100 -5.67 3.56 -6.43
C SER A 100 -5.48 4.26 -5.08
N THR A 101 -4.24 4.49 -4.63
CA THR A 101 -3.98 5.28 -3.42
C THR A 101 -4.44 6.73 -3.59
N GLN A 102 -4.05 7.36 -4.69
CA GLN A 102 -4.37 8.76 -4.99
C GLN A 102 -5.88 8.95 -5.15
N ASN A 103 -6.52 8.12 -5.98
CA ASN A 103 -7.95 8.22 -6.25
C ASN A 103 -8.79 8.00 -5.00
N ASN A 104 -8.48 6.98 -4.18
CA ASN A 104 -9.20 6.73 -2.94
C ASN A 104 -8.97 7.84 -1.91
N TYR A 105 -7.76 8.41 -1.83
CA TYR A 105 -7.49 9.53 -0.93
C TYR A 105 -8.22 10.80 -1.38
N GLU A 106 -8.28 11.05 -2.69
CA GLU A 106 -9.04 12.16 -3.25
C GLU A 106 -10.54 12.01 -2.97
N LEU A 107 -11.11 10.81 -3.19
CA LEU A 107 -12.50 10.50 -2.83
C LEU A 107 -12.76 10.75 -1.35
N PHE A 108 -11.88 10.23 -0.47
CA PHE A 108 -11.95 10.51 0.97
C PHE A 108 -12.02 12.01 1.25
N SER A 109 -11.09 12.79 0.71
CA SER A 109 -11.02 14.23 0.96
C SER A 109 -12.26 14.97 0.44
N ARG A 110 -12.78 14.57 -0.73
CA ARG A 110 -13.96 15.19 -1.34
C ARG A 110 -15.24 14.85 -0.56
N TYR A 111 -15.43 13.59 -0.16
CA TYR A 111 -16.56 13.19 0.68
C TYR A 111 -16.51 13.83 2.07
N GLU A 112 -15.34 13.90 2.71
CA GLU A 112 -15.19 14.59 3.99
C GLU A 112 -15.53 16.08 3.87
N THR A 113 -15.03 16.74 2.82
CA THR A 113 -15.31 18.16 2.57
C THR A 113 -16.81 18.39 2.35
N LEU A 114 -17.44 17.56 1.53
CA LEU A 114 -18.86 17.63 1.22
C LEU A 114 -19.72 17.37 2.47
N ALA A 115 -19.33 16.41 3.30
CA ALA A 115 -20.03 16.10 4.55
C ALA A 115 -19.85 17.18 5.60
N ARG A 116 -18.69 17.83 5.68
CA ARG A 116 -18.40 18.86 6.69
C ARG A 116 -19.06 20.19 6.35
N ASN A 117 -19.07 20.57 5.07
CA ASN A 117 -19.59 21.85 4.60
C ASN A 117 -20.57 21.61 3.43
N PRO A 118 -21.82 21.21 3.71
CA PRO A 118 -22.80 20.91 2.66
C PRO A 118 -23.20 22.20 1.91
N PRO A 119 -22.93 22.30 0.60
CA PRO A 119 -23.31 23.46 -0.20
C PRO A 119 -24.78 23.36 -0.65
N LYS A 120 -25.29 24.39 -1.33
CA LYS A 120 -26.69 24.40 -1.83
C LYS A 120 -26.97 23.30 -2.86
N ASP A 121 -25.96 22.93 -3.65
CA ASP A 121 -25.94 21.87 -4.67
C ASP A 121 -25.43 20.52 -4.11
N PHE A 122 -25.59 20.28 -2.81
CA PHE A 122 -25.04 19.11 -2.12
C PHE A 122 -25.40 17.76 -2.76
N LEU A 123 -26.67 17.56 -3.14
CA LEU A 123 -27.15 16.29 -3.69
C LEU A 123 -26.53 15.99 -5.07
N GLU A 124 -26.44 17.01 -5.93
CA GLU A 124 -25.84 16.91 -7.27
C GLU A 124 -24.34 16.57 -7.17
N ARG A 125 -23.63 17.24 -6.25
CA ARG A 125 -22.21 16.93 -5.99
C ARG A 125 -22.02 15.54 -5.41
N PHE A 126 -22.91 15.11 -4.54
CA PHE A 126 -22.86 13.76 -3.97
C PHE A 126 -23.03 12.70 -5.07
N GLU A 127 -24.02 12.86 -5.95
CA GLU A 127 -24.26 11.93 -7.06
C GLU A 127 -23.05 11.86 -8.00
N THR A 128 -22.47 13.01 -8.35
CA THR A 128 -21.23 13.08 -9.14
C THR A 128 -20.07 12.34 -8.46
N LEU A 129 -19.94 12.44 -7.13
CA LEU A 129 -18.91 11.70 -6.38
C LEU A 129 -19.20 10.20 -6.33
N GLU A 130 -20.46 9.78 -6.18
CA GLU A 130 -20.85 8.37 -6.19
C GLU A 130 -20.52 7.70 -7.51
N GLU A 131 -20.70 8.38 -8.65
CA GLU A 131 -20.31 7.85 -9.96
C GLU A 131 -18.81 7.57 -10.03
N ARG A 132 -17.99 8.51 -9.54
CA ARG A 132 -16.53 8.34 -9.44
C ARG A 132 -16.16 7.23 -8.48
N ASN A 133 -16.82 7.14 -7.33
CA ASN A 133 -16.60 6.07 -6.36
C ASN A 133 -16.93 4.70 -6.96
N ARG A 134 -18.05 4.55 -7.68
CA ARG A 134 -18.40 3.30 -8.37
C ARG A 134 -17.41 2.94 -9.48
N ALA A 135 -16.87 3.94 -10.19
CA ALA A 135 -15.81 3.70 -11.16
C ALA A 135 -14.53 3.18 -10.48
N GLN A 136 -14.15 3.78 -9.35
CA GLN A 136 -12.99 3.36 -8.57
C GLN A 136 -13.19 1.96 -7.95
N GLU A 137 -14.35 1.67 -7.38
CA GLU A 137 -14.68 0.34 -6.84
C GLU A 137 -14.57 -0.74 -7.91
N ARG A 138 -15.01 -0.47 -9.14
CA ARG A 138 -14.84 -1.38 -10.29
C ARG A 138 -13.37 -1.57 -10.68
N ALA A 139 -12.55 -0.52 -10.58
CA ALA A 139 -11.12 -0.63 -10.81
C ALA A 139 -10.42 -1.46 -9.72
N ASP A 140 -10.75 -1.22 -8.45
CA ASP A 140 -10.14 -1.89 -7.30
C ASP A 140 -10.57 -3.35 -7.16
N THR A 141 -11.79 -3.71 -7.60
CA THR A 141 -12.30 -5.09 -7.58
C THR A 141 -11.44 -6.06 -8.41
N LYS A 142 -10.65 -5.55 -9.36
CA LYS A 142 -9.69 -6.38 -10.13
C LYS A 142 -8.60 -7.00 -9.25
N THR A 143 -8.44 -6.53 -8.01
CA THR A 143 -7.41 -6.98 -7.09
C THR A 143 -8.04 -7.49 -5.80
N ASP A 144 -7.84 -8.77 -5.48
CA ASP A 144 -8.34 -9.32 -4.23
C ASP A 144 -7.68 -8.67 -3.01
N LEU A 145 -8.50 -8.38 -2.01
CA LEU A 145 -8.06 -7.94 -0.68
C LEU A 145 -8.04 -9.13 0.27
N SER A 146 -6.87 -9.44 0.81
CA SER A 146 -6.74 -10.45 1.86
C SER A 146 -7.52 -10.04 3.13
N HIS A 147 -7.92 -11.03 3.94
CA HIS A 147 -8.56 -10.76 5.24
C HIS A 147 -7.72 -9.81 6.11
N TYR A 148 -6.40 -9.95 6.05
CA TYR A 148 -5.48 -9.07 6.74
C TYR A 148 -5.57 -7.61 6.26
N GLU A 149 -5.57 -7.39 4.94
CA GLU A 149 -5.67 -6.03 4.38
C GLU A 149 -7.01 -5.37 4.70
N ARG A 150 -8.10 -6.15 4.74
CA ARG A 150 -9.41 -5.66 5.18
C ARG A 150 -9.37 -5.19 6.64
N ARG A 151 -8.76 -5.98 7.53
CA ARG A 151 -8.57 -5.59 8.95
C ARG A 151 -7.67 -4.37 9.11
N TYR A 152 -6.61 -4.30 8.31
CA TYR A 152 -5.69 -3.17 8.26
C TYR A 152 -6.41 -1.88 7.82
N ALA A 153 -7.18 -1.92 6.72
CA ALA A 153 -8.01 -0.81 6.24
C ALA A 153 -8.98 -0.33 7.33
N MET A 154 -9.72 -1.27 7.91
CA MET A 154 -10.72 -0.98 8.94
C MET A 154 -10.10 -0.32 10.16
N ARG A 155 -8.97 -0.84 10.66
CA ARG A 155 -8.28 -0.26 11.81
C ARG A 155 -7.79 1.16 11.53
N HIS A 156 -7.20 1.39 10.36
CA HIS A 156 -6.76 2.73 9.94
C HIS A 156 -7.93 3.72 9.91
N ALA A 157 -9.05 3.33 9.31
CA ALA A 157 -10.23 4.17 9.22
C ALA A 157 -10.85 4.45 10.61
N LEU A 158 -10.96 3.44 11.49
CA LEU A 158 -11.46 3.65 12.86
C LEU A 158 -10.62 4.65 13.67
N ILE A 159 -9.28 4.58 13.54
CA ILE A 159 -8.37 5.54 14.18
C ILE A 159 -8.60 6.95 13.63
N GLN A 160 -8.61 7.11 12.30
CA GLN A 160 -8.75 8.41 11.64
C GLN A 160 -10.07 9.11 11.99
N PHE A 161 -11.18 8.36 11.93
CA PHE A 161 -12.52 8.90 12.16
C PHE A 161 -12.93 8.84 13.64
N ARG A 162 -12.04 8.37 14.52
CA ARG A 162 -12.31 8.19 15.96
C ARG A 162 -13.61 7.41 16.24
N ARG A 163 -13.87 6.37 15.44
CA ARG A 163 -15.07 5.54 15.52
C ARG A 163 -14.81 4.27 16.34
N VAL A 164 -15.85 3.79 17.00
CA VAL A 164 -15.83 2.53 17.74
C VAL A 164 -16.03 1.36 16.77
N CYS A 165 -15.27 0.27 16.94
CA CYS A 165 -15.48 -0.94 16.15
C CYS A 165 -16.84 -1.57 16.43
N VAL A 166 -17.57 -1.95 15.38
CA VAL A 166 -18.90 -2.57 15.52
C VAL A 166 -18.83 -3.93 16.22
N SER A 167 -17.76 -4.70 16.00
CA SER A 167 -17.56 -6.05 16.55
C SER A 167 -17.08 -6.00 18.01
N CYS A 168 -15.91 -5.43 18.28
CA CYS A 168 -15.31 -5.48 19.63
C CYS A 168 -15.66 -4.28 20.52
N LYS A 169 -16.46 -3.32 20.04
CA LYS A 169 -16.90 -2.13 20.80
C LYS A 169 -15.78 -1.28 21.41
N THR A 170 -14.56 -1.40 20.92
CA THR A 170 -13.42 -0.57 21.32
C THR A 170 -13.02 0.38 20.20
N GLN A 171 -12.56 1.58 20.57
CA GLN A 171 -11.94 2.52 19.65
C GLN A 171 -10.42 2.25 19.63
N PRO A 172 -9.85 1.76 18.51
CA PRO A 172 -8.40 1.58 18.42
C PRO A 172 -7.69 2.93 18.51
N LYS A 173 -6.62 3.00 19.30
CA LYS A 173 -5.80 4.22 19.45
C LYS A 173 -4.52 4.16 18.61
N SER A 174 -4.01 2.96 18.38
CA SER A 174 -2.80 2.74 17.59
C SER A 174 -2.93 1.54 16.64
N LEU A 175 -2.07 1.51 15.64
CA LEU A 175 -1.95 0.39 14.69
C LEU A 175 -1.18 -0.80 15.27
N THR A 176 -0.47 -0.59 16.38
CA THR A 176 0.46 -1.56 16.98
C THR A 176 -0.16 -2.35 18.13
N GLU A 177 -1.21 -1.81 18.75
CA GLU A 177 -1.94 -2.52 19.81
C GLU A 177 -2.48 -3.87 19.29
N VAL A 178 -2.07 -4.93 19.98
CA VAL A 178 -2.59 -6.28 19.74
C VAL A 178 -4.06 -6.30 20.14
N SER A 179 -4.89 -6.85 19.27
CA SER A 179 -6.32 -7.06 19.47
C SER A 179 -6.67 -8.37 18.81
N HIS A 180 -7.57 -9.16 19.39
CA HIS A 180 -8.02 -10.44 18.80
C HIS A 180 -9.33 -10.28 17.99
N CYS A 181 -9.70 -9.05 17.62
CA CYS A 181 -10.92 -8.81 16.83
C CYS A 181 -10.69 -9.13 15.35
N ASP A 182 -11.56 -9.94 14.74
CA ASP A 182 -11.47 -10.30 13.31
C ASP A 182 -11.86 -9.17 12.34
N LEU A 183 -12.34 -8.04 12.84
CA LEU A 183 -12.74 -6.89 12.02
C LEU A 183 -11.72 -5.74 12.05
N CYS A 184 -11.28 -5.30 13.23
CA CYS A 184 -10.36 -4.17 13.38
C CYS A 184 -9.02 -4.54 14.05
N GLY A 185 -8.89 -5.79 14.46
CA GLY A 185 -7.73 -6.31 15.16
C GLY A 185 -7.11 -7.47 14.39
N ASN A 186 -6.60 -8.42 15.13
CA ASN A 186 -5.97 -9.64 14.66
C ASN A 186 -4.99 -9.35 13.50
N LEU A 187 -4.16 -8.34 13.74
CA LEU A 187 -3.02 -8.01 12.89
C LEU A 187 -1.84 -8.97 13.16
N GLU A 188 -2.10 -10.08 13.86
CA GLU A 188 -1.13 -11.08 14.27
C GLU A 188 -0.51 -11.78 13.05
N SER A 189 0.51 -11.12 12.51
CA SER A 189 1.76 -11.81 12.21
C SER A 189 2.87 -10.94 12.79
N LYS A 190 3.43 -11.40 13.92
CA LYS A 190 4.62 -10.80 14.55
C LYS A 190 5.79 -10.62 13.55
N ALA A 191 5.80 -11.39 12.46
CA ALA A 191 6.75 -11.27 11.36
C ALA A 191 6.70 -9.92 10.60
N TRP A 192 5.57 -9.20 10.61
CA TRP A 192 5.39 -7.98 9.82
C TRP A 192 5.56 -6.67 10.60
N ILE A 193 5.57 -6.70 11.93
CA ILE A 193 5.93 -5.53 12.75
C ILE A 193 7.41 -5.14 12.52
N MET A 194 8.26 -6.09 12.10
CA MET A 194 9.67 -5.85 11.76
C MET A 194 9.90 -5.23 10.38
N LEU A 195 8.99 -5.40 9.41
CA LEU A 195 9.08 -4.78 8.07
C LEU A 195 8.59 -3.32 8.07
N ARG A 196 8.58 -2.69 9.25
CA ARG A 196 8.12 -1.32 9.51
C ARG A 196 9.27 -0.34 9.73
N ARG A 197 10.40 -0.59 9.06
CA ARG A 197 11.43 0.41 8.74
C ARG A 197 11.62 0.43 7.24
#